data_AF-A0A024JRB3-F1
#
_entry.id   AF-A0A024JRB3-F1
#
_cell.length_a   1.000
_cell.length_b   1.000
_cell.length_c   1.000
_cell.angle_alpha   90.00
_cell.angle_beta   90.00
_cell.angle_gamma   90.00
#
_symmetry.space_group_name_H-M   'P 1'
#
loop_
_entity.id
_entity.type
_entity.pdbx_description
1 polymer ?
#
loop_
_entity_poly.entity_id
_entity_poly.type
_entity_poly.pdbx_seq_one_letter_code
_entity_poly.pdbx_strand_id
1 'polypeptide(L)'
;MLPICLSLFVPQYIPSARADPPAPAPGPIVGPLAPGQVLRLGPTAGTGTPTKDYGIGATDLCEFLEFPTELLQVCGDSFAGQGVGFGGWYSPIALHVDAASVDDPAGVRYTGVTGITKPLLADPTPSGDSQLPAGVVQINRRNYLMVTTTKDLEPQSSRLVAAEPAHAGWRTVPGSRRAASYQDGSQTQISGYYDPIPAPDSPSGWVYIVANSFTRSQPVVLYRVAPQNFTDRSRWQGWAAGPAGGWNKTPTPLWPDQVGEMCVRQIDGKAVLSYFNASTGNMEVRVANDPTSLGEAPVTTVVQHDEWPEPAESLPSPYDNRLAQPYGGYISPGSTLDELRIFVSQWDTRARVSAPYRVIQFAVNPFKPE
;
A
#
# COMPACT_ATOMS: atom_id res chain seq x y z
N MET A 1 -72.61 -21.31 37.62
CA MET A 1 -72.17 -21.01 36.24
C MET A 1 -70.68 -20.68 36.31
N LEU A 2 -69.83 -21.57 35.78
CA LEU A 2 -68.39 -21.38 35.67
C LEU A 2 -68.11 -20.78 34.28
N PRO A 3 -67.30 -19.71 34.11
CA PRO A 3 -66.93 -19.24 32.78
C PRO A 3 -65.72 -20.02 32.27
N ILE A 4 -65.84 -20.59 31.07
CA ILE A 4 -64.75 -21.22 30.32
C ILE A 4 -64.03 -20.10 29.57
N CYS A 5 -62.77 -19.82 29.93
CA CYS A 5 -61.89 -18.98 29.14
C CYS A 5 -61.33 -19.81 27.96
N LEU A 6 -61.68 -19.41 26.73
CA LEU A 6 -61.11 -19.95 25.51
C LEU A 6 -59.83 -19.18 25.16
N SER A 7 -58.68 -19.82 25.29
CA SER A 7 -57.38 -19.24 24.89
C SER A 7 -57.16 -19.46 23.39
N LEU A 8 -57.16 -18.39 22.59
CA LEU A 8 -56.78 -18.42 21.18
C LEU A 8 -55.25 -18.35 21.07
N PHE A 9 -54.60 -19.45 20.64
CA PHE A 9 -53.21 -19.43 20.22
C PHE A 9 -53.13 -18.90 18.78
N VAL A 10 -52.63 -17.68 18.62
CA VAL A 10 -52.26 -17.13 17.31
C VAL A 10 -50.82 -17.58 17.01
N PRO A 11 -50.57 -18.36 15.95
CA PRO A 11 -49.20 -18.70 15.56
C PRO A 11 -48.46 -17.44 15.10
N GLN A 12 -47.46 -17.02 15.87
CA GLN A 12 -46.53 -15.98 15.42
C GLN A 12 -45.64 -16.56 14.32
N TYR A 13 -45.90 -16.15 13.08
CA TYR A 13 -44.94 -16.30 11.99
C TYR A 13 -43.72 -15.43 12.34
N ILE A 14 -42.62 -16.08 12.75
CA ILE A 14 -41.32 -15.44 12.82
C ILE A 14 -40.73 -15.55 11.40
N PRO A 15 -40.69 -14.46 10.60
CA PRO A 15 -39.98 -14.50 9.33
C PRO A 15 -38.50 -14.79 9.62
N SER A 16 -37.98 -15.85 9.00
CA SER A 16 -36.55 -16.14 9.01
C SER A 16 -35.85 -14.96 8.34
N ALA A 17 -35.21 -14.09 9.12
CA ALA A 17 -34.32 -13.07 8.59
C ALA A 17 -33.16 -13.79 7.88
N ARG A 18 -33.10 -13.68 6.55
CA ARG A 18 -31.91 -14.05 5.78
C ARG A 18 -31.07 -12.80 5.67
N ALA A 19 -29.79 -12.91 6.00
CA ALA A 19 -28.84 -11.87 5.61
C ALA A 19 -28.87 -11.76 4.08
N ASP A 20 -28.84 -10.54 3.56
CA ASP A 20 -28.57 -10.34 2.14
C ASP A 20 -27.24 -11.04 1.81
N PRO A 21 -27.15 -11.70 0.63
CA PRO A 21 -25.89 -12.28 0.21
C PRO A 21 -24.81 -11.18 0.22
N PRO A 22 -23.56 -11.52 0.57
CA PRO A 22 -22.46 -10.57 0.47
C PRO A 22 -22.46 -9.93 -0.92
N ALA A 23 -22.15 -8.63 -0.99
CA ALA A 23 -21.93 -7.99 -2.28
C ALA A 23 -20.90 -8.83 -3.06
N PRO A 24 -21.12 -9.06 -4.37
CA PRO A 24 -20.18 -9.86 -5.16
C PRO A 24 -18.79 -9.24 -5.07
N ALA A 25 -17.78 -10.09 -4.93
CA ALA A 25 -16.39 -9.64 -4.99
C ALA A 25 -16.18 -8.88 -6.32
N PRO A 26 -15.39 -7.80 -6.32
CA PRO A 26 -15.08 -7.08 -7.55
C PRO A 26 -14.52 -8.03 -8.60
N GLY A 27 -15.09 -7.97 -9.81
CA GLY A 27 -14.61 -8.76 -10.95
C GLY A 27 -13.36 -8.15 -11.58
N PRO A 28 -12.67 -8.89 -12.48
CA PRO A 28 -11.57 -8.32 -13.26
C PRO A 28 -12.06 -7.16 -14.14
N ILE A 29 -11.25 -6.11 -14.27
CA ILE A 29 -11.52 -4.97 -15.16
C ILE A 29 -10.98 -5.18 -16.56
N VAL A 30 -10.07 -6.14 -16.74
CA VAL A 30 -9.59 -6.55 -18.06
C VAL A 30 -10.03 -7.98 -18.40
N GLY A 31 -9.80 -8.38 -19.65
CA GLY A 31 -10.00 -9.76 -20.05
C GLY A 31 -9.13 -10.72 -19.22
N PRO A 32 -9.51 -12.00 -19.09
CA PRO A 32 -8.77 -12.96 -18.28
C PRO A 32 -7.28 -12.99 -18.63
N LEU A 33 -6.45 -12.81 -17.61
CA LEU A 33 -4.99 -12.89 -17.71
C LEU A 33 -4.53 -14.31 -17.40
N ALA A 34 -3.56 -14.84 -18.14
CA ALA A 34 -2.90 -16.10 -17.81
C ALA A 34 -2.01 -15.94 -16.55
N PRO A 35 -1.73 -17.00 -15.78
CA PRO A 35 -0.80 -16.91 -14.65
C PRO A 35 0.56 -16.33 -15.06
N GLY A 36 1.03 -15.33 -14.31
CA GLY A 36 2.23 -14.56 -14.59
C GLY A 36 2.07 -13.45 -15.63
N GLN A 37 0.91 -13.33 -16.29
CA GLN A 37 0.68 -12.31 -17.31
C GLN A 37 0.46 -10.94 -16.67
N VAL A 38 1.04 -9.93 -17.32
CA VAL A 38 0.92 -8.52 -16.96
C VAL A 38 0.35 -7.74 -18.13
N LEU A 39 -0.49 -6.75 -17.84
CA LEU A 39 -0.96 -5.75 -18.78
C LEU A 39 -0.80 -4.36 -18.18
N ARG A 40 -0.13 -3.44 -18.88
CA ARG A 40 -0.06 -2.04 -18.49
C ARG A 40 -1.30 -1.29 -18.95
N LEU A 41 -2.03 -0.69 -18.01
CA LEU A 41 -3.25 0.09 -18.32
C LEU A 41 -2.88 1.53 -18.70
N GLY A 42 -1.96 2.16 -17.97
CA GLY A 42 -1.43 3.48 -18.31
C GLY A 42 -1.12 4.38 -17.11
N PRO A 43 -0.59 5.59 -17.36
CA PRO A 43 -0.36 6.59 -16.32
C PRO A 43 -1.66 7.02 -15.65
N THR A 44 -1.65 7.07 -14.31
CA THR A 44 -2.80 7.47 -13.50
C THR A 44 -2.57 8.79 -12.79
N ALA A 45 -1.39 9.01 -12.22
CA ALA A 45 -1.03 10.27 -11.54
C ALA A 45 0.32 10.84 -12.01
N GLY A 46 0.53 12.15 -11.80
CA GLY A 46 1.77 12.85 -12.11
C GLY A 46 1.91 13.29 -13.56
N THR A 47 3.14 13.32 -14.08
CA THR A 47 3.46 13.88 -15.41
C THR A 47 2.53 13.33 -16.49
N GLY A 48 1.89 14.24 -17.24
CA GLY A 48 1.04 13.92 -18.38
C GLY A 48 -0.37 13.45 -18.02
N THR A 49 -0.75 13.49 -16.74
CA THR A 49 -2.06 13.01 -16.27
C THR A 49 -3.01 14.16 -15.89
N PRO A 50 -4.33 13.88 -15.74
CA PRO A 50 -5.30 14.87 -15.27
C PRO A 50 -5.09 15.38 -13.84
N THR A 51 -4.18 14.79 -13.04
CA THR A 51 -3.88 15.30 -11.69
C THR A 51 -3.40 16.76 -11.68
N LYS A 52 -2.89 17.25 -12.82
CA LYS A 52 -2.52 18.66 -13.01
C LYS A 52 -3.69 19.62 -12.80
N ASP A 53 -4.92 19.18 -13.06
CA ASP A 53 -6.13 19.99 -12.91
C ASP A 53 -6.43 20.27 -11.42
N TYR A 54 -5.84 19.48 -10.53
CA TYR A 54 -5.84 19.68 -9.09
C TYR A 54 -4.55 20.35 -8.57
N GLY A 55 -3.70 20.87 -9.47
CA GLY A 55 -2.44 21.52 -9.11
C GLY A 55 -1.30 20.56 -8.80
N ILE A 56 -1.39 19.28 -9.23
CA ILE A 56 -0.34 18.27 -9.10
C ILE A 56 0.09 17.81 -10.49
N GLY A 57 1.13 18.43 -11.04
CA GLY A 57 1.65 18.07 -12.36
C GLY A 57 2.61 16.89 -12.36
N ALA A 58 3.18 16.54 -11.20
CA ALA A 58 4.13 15.44 -11.05
C ALA A 58 4.08 14.88 -9.61
N THR A 59 4.12 13.56 -9.44
CA THR A 59 4.01 12.91 -8.12
C THR A 59 4.48 11.46 -8.17
N ASP A 60 4.74 10.88 -7.00
CA ASP A 60 5.05 9.47 -6.85
C ASP A 60 4.41 8.79 -5.62
N LEU A 61 4.76 7.52 -5.45
CA LEU A 61 4.31 6.58 -4.44
C LEU A 61 2.81 6.28 -4.53
N CYS A 62 1.96 7.19 -4.08
CA CYS A 62 0.50 7.12 -4.17
C CYS A 62 -0.09 5.78 -3.65
N GLU A 63 0.19 5.45 -2.39
CA GLU A 63 -0.34 4.27 -1.70
C GLU A 63 -1.81 4.45 -1.27
N PHE A 64 -2.64 3.42 -1.41
CA PHE A 64 -4.06 3.50 -1.08
C PHE A 64 -4.34 3.46 0.43
N LEU A 65 -5.20 4.38 0.88
CA LEU A 65 -5.87 4.35 2.18
C LEU A 65 -7.38 4.25 1.98
N GLU A 66 -7.98 3.16 2.43
CA GLU A 66 -9.42 2.93 2.33
C GLU A 66 -10.13 3.33 3.63
N PHE A 67 -11.10 4.23 3.52
CA PHE A 67 -12.00 4.62 4.60
C PHE A 67 -13.43 4.25 4.25
N PRO A 68 -14.35 4.15 5.22
CA PRO A 68 -15.73 3.74 4.95
C PRO A 68 -16.48 4.58 3.90
N THR A 69 -16.09 5.84 3.69
CA THR A 69 -16.76 6.78 2.78
C THR A 69 -15.84 7.45 1.78
N GLU A 70 -14.52 7.23 1.88
CA GLU A 70 -13.52 7.93 1.08
C GLU A 70 -12.38 6.98 0.73
N LEU A 71 -11.84 7.13 -0.48
CA LEU A 71 -10.65 6.42 -0.92
C LEU A 71 -9.58 7.44 -1.26
N LEU A 72 -8.41 7.31 -0.64
CA LEU A 72 -7.29 8.20 -0.87
C LEU A 72 -6.10 7.45 -1.45
N GLN A 73 -5.27 8.16 -2.21
CA GLN A 73 -3.89 7.77 -2.46
C GLN A 73 -2.95 8.78 -1.80
N VAL A 74 -2.14 8.34 -0.83
CA VAL A 74 -1.10 9.18 -0.22
C VAL A 74 0.16 9.13 -1.06
N CYS A 75 0.54 10.27 -1.60
CA CYS A 75 1.66 10.40 -2.50
C CYS A 75 2.86 11.05 -1.81
N GLY A 76 4.06 10.78 -2.33
CA GLY A 76 5.32 11.30 -1.82
C GLY A 76 5.55 12.75 -2.24
N ASP A 77 6.76 13.02 -2.73
CA ASP A 77 7.07 14.35 -3.23
C ASP A 77 6.18 14.65 -4.44
N SER A 78 5.58 15.84 -4.43
CA SER A 78 4.60 16.26 -5.44
C SER A 78 4.86 17.69 -5.86
N PHE A 79 4.72 17.95 -7.16
CA PHE A 79 5.05 19.23 -7.76
C PHE A 79 3.89 19.76 -8.58
N ALA A 80 3.68 21.08 -8.57
CA ALA A 80 2.62 21.71 -9.35
C ALA A 80 2.89 21.68 -10.87
N GLY A 81 4.16 21.71 -11.28
CA GLY A 81 4.60 21.56 -12.66
C GLY A 81 4.74 20.11 -13.10
N GLN A 82 5.01 19.89 -14.39
CA GLN A 82 5.01 18.56 -15.03
C GLN A 82 6.28 17.72 -14.78
N GLY A 83 7.10 18.07 -13.78
CA GLY A 83 8.30 17.32 -13.42
C GLY A 83 8.80 17.73 -12.03
N VAL A 84 9.79 17.00 -11.54
CA VAL A 84 10.44 17.28 -10.24
C VAL A 84 10.99 18.71 -10.22
N GLY A 85 10.74 19.42 -9.13
CA GLY A 85 11.25 20.78 -8.91
C GLY A 85 10.52 21.91 -9.64
N PHE A 86 9.48 21.63 -10.43
CA PHE A 86 8.71 22.67 -11.12
C PHE A 86 7.47 23.11 -10.32
N GLY A 87 7.37 24.41 -10.02
CA GLY A 87 6.23 24.97 -9.29
C GLY A 87 6.27 24.70 -7.79
N GLY A 88 5.11 24.75 -7.12
CA GLY A 88 5.01 24.45 -5.69
C GLY A 88 5.38 22.99 -5.39
N TRP A 89 6.09 22.75 -4.28
CA TRP A 89 6.50 21.44 -3.79
C TRP A 89 5.72 21.08 -2.52
N TYR A 90 5.10 19.90 -2.52
CA TYR A 90 4.26 19.39 -1.44
C TYR A 90 4.70 17.97 -1.06
N SER A 91 4.78 17.67 0.24
CA SER A 91 5.29 16.39 0.73
C SER A 91 4.79 16.11 2.16
N PRO A 92 3.92 15.10 2.37
CA PRO A 92 3.13 14.35 1.38
C PRO A 92 1.82 15.07 0.99
N ILE A 93 1.14 14.56 -0.05
CA ILE A 93 -0.25 14.92 -0.40
C ILE A 93 -1.16 13.69 -0.34
N ALA A 94 -2.47 13.90 -0.33
CA ALA A 94 -3.47 12.84 -0.51
C ALA A 94 -4.40 13.18 -1.68
N LEU A 95 -4.31 12.40 -2.76
CA LEU A 95 -5.26 12.48 -3.87
C LEU A 95 -6.56 11.77 -3.48
N HIS A 96 -7.69 12.40 -3.78
CA HIS A 96 -9.03 11.85 -3.53
C HIS A 96 -9.44 11.03 -4.74
N VAL A 97 -9.66 9.73 -4.56
CA VAL A 97 -10.00 8.79 -5.62
C VAL A 97 -11.52 8.66 -5.73
N ASP A 98 -12.05 8.72 -6.95
CA ASP A 98 -13.41 8.26 -7.23
C ASP A 98 -13.46 6.74 -7.02
N ALA A 99 -14.03 6.27 -5.91
CA ALA A 99 -14.04 4.85 -5.58
C ALA A 99 -14.69 3.98 -6.67
N ALA A 100 -15.64 4.52 -7.44
CA ALA A 100 -16.26 3.80 -8.56
C ALA A 100 -15.33 3.60 -9.76
N SER A 101 -14.23 4.36 -9.84
CA SER A 101 -13.21 4.23 -10.90
C SER A 101 -12.17 3.14 -10.66
N VAL A 102 -12.12 2.58 -9.44
CA VAL A 102 -11.15 1.52 -9.09
C VAL A 102 -11.39 0.24 -9.89
N ASP A 103 -12.66 -0.03 -10.19
CA ASP A 103 -13.14 -1.15 -11.00
C ASP A 103 -13.46 -0.73 -12.45
N ASP A 104 -12.94 0.41 -12.91
CA ASP A 104 -13.16 0.90 -14.28
C ASP A 104 -11.97 0.52 -15.19
N PRO A 105 -12.19 -0.11 -16.36
CA PRO A 105 -11.13 -0.41 -17.32
C PRO A 105 -10.37 0.84 -17.83
N ALA A 106 -10.97 2.03 -17.73
CA ALA A 106 -10.31 3.29 -18.07
C ALA A 106 -9.30 3.76 -17.01
N GLY A 107 -9.22 3.09 -15.86
CA GLY A 107 -8.33 3.42 -14.76
C GLY A 107 -8.92 4.40 -13.75
N VAL A 108 -8.18 4.63 -12.67
CA VAL A 108 -8.63 5.49 -11.56
C VAL A 108 -8.79 6.95 -11.97
N ARG A 109 -9.79 7.61 -11.39
CA ARG A 109 -10.06 9.03 -11.52
C ARG A 109 -9.92 9.71 -10.16
N TYR A 110 -9.53 10.98 -10.21
CA TYR A 110 -9.37 11.81 -9.03
C TYR A 110 -10.44 12.89 -8.98
N THR A 111 -10.91 13.19 -7.77
CA THR A 111 -11.96 14.19 -7.48
C THR A 111 -11.43 15.38 -6.68
N GLY A 112 -10.17 15.32 -6.22
CA GLY A 112 -9.57 16.37 -5.42
C GLY A 112 -8.20 16.00 -4.86
N VAL A 113 -7.63 16.92 -4.08
CA VAL A 113 -6.36 16.73 -3.38
C VAL A 113 -6.38 17.45 -2.03
N THR A 114 -5.78 16.83 -1.02
CA THR A 114 -5.46 17.43 0.28
C THR A 114 -3.95 17.51 0.44
N GLY A 115 -3.43 18.55 1.10
CA GLY A 115 -1.99 18.71 1.35
C GLY A 115 -1.31 19.86 0.60
N ILE A 116 -2.01 20.51 -0.35
CA ILE A 116 -1.43 21.59 -1.18
C ILE A 116 -1.64 23.00 -0.61
N THR A 117 -2.77 23.26 0.06
CA THR A 117 -3.08 24.57 0.67
C THR A 117 -2.72 24.60 2.15
N LYS A 118 -2.89 23.46 2.81
CA LYS A 118 -2.48 23.19 4.19
C LYS A 118 -1.72 21.86 4.18
N PRO A 119 -0.57 21.74 4.88
CA PRO A 119 0.18 20.49 4.92
C PRO A 119 -0.68 19.31 5.35
N LEU A 120 -0.52 18.15 4.70
CA LEU A 120 -1.27 16.95 5.05
C LEU A 120 -0.96 16.51 6.49
N LEU A 121 0.27 16.71 6.95
CA LEU A 121 0.74 16.33 8.29
C LEU A 121 0.73 17.54 9.24
N ALA A 122 0.43 17.31 10.51
CA ALA A 122 0.48 18.34 11.55
C ALA A 122 1.91 18.79 11.89
N ASP A 123 2.85 17.84 11.91
CA ASP A 123 4.25 18.15 12.19
C ASP A 123 4.87 18.80 10.94
N PRO A 124 5.51 19.98 11.06
CA PRO A 124 6.09 20.68 9.92
C PRO A 124 7.28 19.92 9.35
N THR A 125 7.45 20.00 8.03
CA THR A 125 8.64 19.48 7.35
C THR A 125 9.84 20.36 7.69
N PRO A 126 10.95 19.80 8.21
CA PRO A 126 12.18 20.58 8.42
C PRO A 126 12.70 21.18 7.11
N SER A 127 13.40 22.32 7.20
CA SER A 127 13.91 23.00 6.01
C SER A 127 14.92 22.13 5.25
N GLY A 128 14.63 21.85 3.98
CA GLY A 128 15.48 21.02 3.11
C GLY A 128 15.24 19.51 3.22
N ASP A 129 14.26 19.09 4.02
CA ASP A 129 13.87 17.69 4.19
C ASP A 129 12.55 17.41 3.43
N SER A 130 12.26 16.12 3.21
CA SER A 130 10.95 15.62 2.79
C SER A 130 10.29 14.82 3.92
N GLN A 131 8.97 14.71 3.90
CA GLN A 131 8.23 13.77 4.74
C GLN A 131 7.49 12.80 3.84
N LEU A 132 8.04 11.59 3.67
CA LEU A 132 7.57 10.65 2.66
C LEU A 132 6.71 9.55 3.29
N PRO A 133 5.62 9.12 2.62
CA PRO A 133 4.89 7.93 3.01
C PRO A 133 5.81 6.73 2.85
N ALA A 134 5.95 5.96 3.93
CA ALA A 134 6.84 4.81 4.02
C ALA A 134 6.06 3.55 4.42
N GLY A 135 4.78 3.48 4.05
CA GLY A 135 3.91 2.34 4.31
C GLY A 135 2.60 2.68 4.98
N VAL A 136 1.53 1.99 4.59
CA VAL A 136 0.23 2.01 5.26
C VAL A 136 -0.01 0.70 6.02
N VAL A 137 -0.66 0.82 7.17
CA VAL A 137 -1.24 -0.32 7.90
C VAL A 137 -2.69 0.00 8.24
N GLN A 138 -3.60 -0.85 7.77
CA GLN A 138 -5.03 -0.74 8.05
C GLN A 138 -5.43 -1.74 9.14
N ILE A 139 -6.07 -1.23 10.19
CA ILE A 139 -6.57 -2.02 11.32
C ILE A 139 -8.01 -1.62 11.57
N ASN A 140 -8.95 -2.52 11.24
CA ASN A 140 -10.37 -2.21 11.20
C ASN A 140 -10.66 -0.99 10.31
N ARG A 141 -11.30 0.06 10.87
CA ARG A 141 -11.63 1.31 10.18
C ARG A 141 -10.59 2.43 10.41
N ARG A 142 -9.39 2.09 10.90
CA ARG A 142 -8.31 3.05 11.14
C ARG A 142 -7.15 2.75 10.21
N ASN A 143 -6.65 3.79 9.56
CA ASN A 143 -5.44 3.73 8.77
C ASN A 143 -4.32 4.45 9.51
N TYR A 144 -3.16 3.78 9.60
CA TYR A 144 -1.93 4.35 10.10
C TYR A 144 -0.94 4.46 8.95
N LEU A 145 -0.37 5.65 8.78
CA LEU A 145 0.68 5.93 7.82
C LEU A 145 2.02 5.95 8.56
N MET A 146 2.98 5.16 8.13
CA MET A 146 4.37 5.40 8.47
C MET A 146 4.87 6.57 7.64
N VAL A 147 5.39 7.60 8.31
CA VAL A 147 6.06 8.72 7.67
C VAL A 147 7.54 8.68 8.03
N THR A 148 8.38 8.72 7.01
CA THR A 148 9.83 8.84 7.18
C THR A 148 10.26 10.23 6.74
N THR A 149 10.89 10.96 7.67
CA THR A 149 11.51 12.25 7.36
C THR A 149 12.89 11.98 6.79
N THR A 150 13.16 12.50 5.60
CA THR A 150 14.39 12.25 4.86
C THR A 150 15.09 13.54 4.49
N LYS A 151 16.42 13.50 4.44
CA LYS A 151 17.23 14.55 3.85
C LYS A 151 18.06 13.93 2.74
N ASP A 152 17.93 14.43 1.50
CA ASP A 152 18.56 13.83 0.33
C ASP A 152 18.25 12.31 0.20
N LEU A 153 17.00 11.92 0.51
CA LEU A 153 16.52 10.53 0.62
C LEU A 153 17.15 9.66 1.73
N GLU A 154 18.03 10.22 2.56
CA GLU A 154 18.57 9.55 3.74
C GLU A 154 17.62 9.74 4.95
N PRO A 155 17.15 8.65 5.60
CA PRO A 155 16.20 8.72 6.69
C PRO A 155 16.82 9.37 7.93
N GLN A 156 16.08 10.32 8.52
CA GLN A 156 16.43 11.01 9.76
C GLN A 156 15.61 10.46 10.94
N SER A 157 14.32 10.23 10.72
CA SER A 157 13.42 9.61 11.69
C SER A 157 12.20 9.01 11.01
N SER A 158 11.52 8.07 11.67
CA SER A 158 10.23 7.54 11.23
C SER A 158 9.20 7.57 12.35
N ARG A 159 7.91 7.71 12.01
CA ARG A 159 6.80 7.74 12.98
C ARG A 159 5.50 7.26 12.36
N LEU A 160 4.59 6.81 13.20
CA LEU A 160 3.22 6.52 12.78
C LEU A 160 2.38 7.81 12.86
N VAL A 161 1.51 8.00 11.88
CA VAL A 161 0.54 9.08 11.78
C VAL A 161 -0.84 8.45 11.64
N ALA A 162 -1.83 8.96 12.38
CA ALA A 162 -3.23 8.56 12.19
C ALA A 162 -3.83 9.37 11.04
N ALA A 163 -4.29 8.68 9.99
CA ALA A 163 -4.85 9.33 8.81
C ALA A 163 -6.33 9.65 8.99
N GLU A 164 -6.74 10.84 8.52
CA GLU A 164 -8.13 11.35 8.63
C GLU A 164 -8.60 11.85 7.26
N PRO A 165 -9.59 11.22 6.62
CA PRO A 165 -9.79 11.40 5.18
C PRO A 165 -10.27 12.81 4.79
N ALA A 166 -11.13 13.41 5.63
CA ALA A 166 -11.76 14.70 5.37
C ALA A 166 -10.90 15.95 5.68
N HIS A 167 -9.73 15.81 6.31
CA HIS A 167 -8.97 16.96 6.81
C HIS A 167 -7.46 16.83 6.61
N ALA A 168 -6.80 17.96 6.39
CA ALA A 168 -5.34 18.09 6.51
C ALA A 168 -4.93 18.14 8.00
N GLY A 169 -3.62 18.08 8.28
CA GLY A 169 -3.08 18.14 9.64
C GLY A 169 -3.17 16.82 10.40
N TRP A 170 -2.93 15.70 9.72
CA TRP A 170 -2.88 14.37 10.31
C TRP A 170 -1.83 14.29 11.41
N ARG A 171 -2.24 13.73 12.54
CA ARG A 171 -1.46 13.81 13.78
C ARG A 171 -0.55 12.62 13.93
N THR A 172 0.69 12.91 14.32
CA THR A 172 1.62 11.91 14.81
C THR A 172 1.01 11.13 15.97
N VAL A 173 1.06 9.81 15.90
CA VAL A 173 0.67 8.93 16.99
C VAL A 173 1.67 9.11 18.14
N PRO A 174 1.23 9.47 19.35
CA PRO A 174 2.13 9.71 20.47
C PRO A 174 3.05 8.52 20.77
N GLY A 175 4.33 8.79 21.01
CA GLY A 175 5.33 7.77 21.35
C GLY A 175 5.78 6.87 20.18
N SER A 176 5.27 7.05 18.95
CA SER A 176 5.62 6.21 17.80
C SER A 176 6.92 6.61 17.07
N ARG A 177 7.42 7.83 17.30
CA ARG A 177 8.63 8.34 16.65
C ARG A 177 9.87 7.54 17.06
N ARG A 178 10.73 7.24 16.10
CA ARG A 178 12.03 6.58 16.30
C ARG A 178 13.09 7.27 15.46
N ALA A 179 14.34 7.23 15.94
CA ALA A 179 15.50 7.59 15.12
C ALA A 179 15.64 6.61 13.95
N ALA A 180 16.28 7.05 12.86
CA ALA A 180 16.52 6.21 11.69
C ALA A 180 17.28 4.91 12.00
N SER A 181 18.11 4.88 13.05
CA SER A 181 18.85 3.69 13.48
C SER A 181 18.03 2.66 14.27
N TYR A 182 16.74 2.91 14.54
CA TYR A 182 15.93 1.98 15.33
C TYR A 182 15.79 0.63 14.61
N GLN A 183 16.05 -0.46 15.35
CA GLN A 183 16.16 -1.82 14.79
C GLN A 183 17.15 -1.88 13.63
N ASP A 184 18.31 -1.25 13.79
CA ASP A 184 19.39 -1.18 12.79
C ASP A 184 18.94 -0.60 11.44
N GLY A 185 17.90 0.24 11.43
CA GLY A 185 17.33 0.85 10.22
C GLY A 185 16.18 0.08 9.58
N SER A 186 15.94 -1.17 10.02
CA SER A 186 14.96 -2.10 9.43
C SER A 186 13.49 -1.76 9.69
N GLN A 187 13.20 -0.61 10.31
CA GLN A 187 11.84 -0.10 10.51
C GLN A 187 11.73 1.39 10.12
N THR A 188 12.41 1.78 9.05
CA THR A 188 12.23 3.09 8.41
C THR A 188 11.24 3.02 7.25
N GLN A 189 10.81 1.82 6.86
CA GLN A 189 9.70 1.60 5.94
C GLN A 189 9.00 0.30 6.34
N ILE A 190 7.67 0.28 6.20
CA ILE A 190 6.80 -0.84 6.57
C ILE A 190 5.70 -1.06 5.53
N SER A 191 4.96 -2.14 5.66
CA SER A 191 3.59 -2.27 5.17
C SER A 191 2.89 -3.33 6.02
N GLY A 192 1.56 -3.31 6.13
CA GLY A 192 0.87 -4.29 6.96
C GLY A 192 -0.63 -4.40 6.73
N TYR A 193 -1.17 -5.54 7.14
CA TYR A 193 -2.60 -5.81 7.17
C TYR A 193 -3.02 -6.42 8.50
N TYR A 194 -4.29 -6.28 8.83
CA TYR A 194 -4.91 -6.89 10.00
C TYR A 194 -5.69 -8.13 9.61
N ASP A 195 -5.32 -9.27 10.16
CA ASP A 195 -6.06 -10.52 10.11
C ASP A 195 -6.90 -10.65 11.39
N PRO A 196 -8.24 -10.55 11.31
CA PRO A 196 -9.11 -10.62 12.48
C PRO A 196 -9.35 -12.05 12.99
N ILE A 197 -8.77 -13.09 12.37
CA ILE A 197 -8.97 -14.48 12.79
C ILE A 197 -8.36 -14.70 14.19
N PRO A 198 -9.16 -15.08 15.20
CA PRO A 198 -8.65 -15.31 16.55
C PRO A 198 -7.58 -16.40 16.60
N ALA A 199 -6.50 -16.12 17.33
CA ALA A 199 -5.47 -17.09 17.68
C ALA A 199 -5.41 -17.25 19.22
N PRO A 200 -4.89 -18.37 19.76
CA PRO A 200 -4.79 -18.59 21.21
C PRO A 200 -4.05 -17.45 21.95
N ASP A 201 -3.08 -16.83 21.31
CA ASP A 201 -2.24 -15.74 21.83
C ASP A 201 -2.66 -14.35 21.35
N SER A 202 -3.66 -14.24 20.47
CA SER A 202 -4.35 -12.99 20.16
C SER A 202 -5.83 -13.25 19.82
N PRO A 203 -6.73 -13.16 20.81
CA PRO A 203 -8.16 -13.42 20.61
C PRO A 203 -8.85 -12.49 19.61
N SER A 204 -8.25 -11.33 19.33
CA SER A 204 -8.69 -10.38 18.32
C SER A 204 -7.86 -10.46 17.04
N GLY A 205 -7.17 -11.57 16.78
CA GLY A 205 -6.32 -11.72 15.59
C GLY A 205 -5.05 -10.86 15.61
N TRP A 206 -4.33 -10.85 14.50
CA TRP A 206 -2.97 -10.33 14.41
C TRP A 206 -2.85 -9.24 13.35
N VAL A 207 -2.05 -8.21 13.63
CA VAL A 207 -1.55 -7.31 12.59
C VAL A 207 -0.20 -7.84 12.14
N TYR A 208 -0.07 -8.17 10.86
CA TYR A 208 1.19 -8.58 10.24
C TYR A 208 1.84 -7.40 9.55
N ILE A 209 3.16 -7.27 9.74
CA ILE A 209 3.92 -6.10 9.31
C ILE A 209 5.20 -6.57 8.64
N VAL A 210 5.37 -6.27 7.36
CA VAL A 210 6.67 -6.35 6.69
C VAL A 210 7.42 -5.04 6.94
N ALA A 211 8.73 -5.12 7.17
CA ALA A 211 9.56 -3.95 7.43
C ALA A 211 10.95 -4.09 6.80
N ASN A 212 11.55 -2.95 6.45
CA ASN A 212 12.88 -2.84 5.85
C ASN A 212 13.45 -1.42 6.06
N SER A 213 14.50 -1.10 5.29
CA SER A 213 15.09 0.24 5.22
C SER A 213 14.48 1.10 4.11
N PHE A 214 14.19 2.36 4.40
CA PHE A 214 13.76 3.36 3.41
C PHE A 214 14.77 3.54 2.27
N THR A 215 16.07 3.37 2.55
CA THR A 215 17.13 3.43 1.53
C THR A 215 17.24 2.18 0.67
N ARG A 216 16.31 1.22 0.83
CA ARG A 216 16.25 -0.03 0.06
C ARG A 216 17.49 -0.91 0.24
N SER A 217 18.29 -0.66 1.26
CA SER A 217 19.59 -1.29 1.48
C SER A 217 19.51 -2.62 2.26
N GLN A 218 18.31 -3.04 2.65
CA GLN A 218 18.09 -4.19 3.53
C GLN A 218 17.03 -5.13 2.97
N PRO A 219 17.11 -6.44 3.31
CA PRO A 219 16.03 -7.37 3.06
C PRO A 219 14.78 -7.09 3.88
N VAL A 220 13.69 -7.77 3.50
CA VAL A 220 12.42 -7.73 4.24
C VAL A 220 12.49 -8.61 5.47
N VAL A 221 12.05 -8.07 6.59
CA VAL A 221 11.78 -8.79 7.84
C VAL A 221 10.29 -8.73 8.18
N LEU A 222 9.83 -9.73 8.95
CA LEU A 222 8.41 -9.86 9.32
C LEU A 222 8.22 -9.67 10.83
N TYR A 223 7.15 -8.96 11.17
CA TYR A 223 6.66 -8.79 12.53
C TYR A 223 5.17 -9.11 12.62
N ARG A 224 4.70 -9.39 13.84
CA ARG A 224 3.29 -9.35 14.19
C ARG A 224 3.05 -8.61 15.50
N VAL A 225 1.83 -8.11 15.70
CA VAL A 225 1.43 -7.48 16.97
C VAL A 225 -0.09 -7.57 17.14
N ALA A 226 -0.55 -7.69 18.39
CA ALA A 226 -1.98 -7.58 18.68
C ALA A 226 -2.46 -6.15 18.34
N PRO A 227 -3.65 -5.98 17.74
CA PRO A 227 -4.07 -4.70 17.13
C PRO A 227 -4.08 -3.51 18.09
N GLN A 228 -4.44 -3.73 19.37
CA GLN A 228 -4.44 -2.71 20.42
C GLN A 228 -3.04 -2.19 20.79
N ASN A 229 -1.99 -2.91 20.41
CA ASN A 229 -0.59 -2.57 20.72
C ASN A 229 0.17 -2.08 19.49
N PHE A 230 -0.46 -2.01 18.31
CA PHE A 230 0.21 -1.68 17.04
C PHE A 230 1.02 -0.38 17.10
N THR A 231 0.48 0.65 17.76
CA THR A 231 1.12 1.97 17.82
C THR A 231 2.42 1.97 18.64
N ASP A 232 2.63 0.97 19.48
CA ASP A 232 3.86 0.76 20.23
C ASP A 232 4.77 -0.21 19.49
N ARG A 233 5.64 0.37 18.66
CA ARG A 233 6.63 -0.34 17.84
C ARG A 233 7.57 -1.24 18.64
N SER A 234 7.75 -0.99 19.95
CA SER A 234 8.60 -1.84 20.78
C SER A 234 7.98 -3.20 21.12
N ARG A 235 6.67 -3.35 20.88
CA ARG A 235 5.92 -4.58 21.17
C ARG A 235 5.73 -5.48 19.95
N TRP A 236 6.28 -5.10 18.81
CA TRP A 236 6.21 -5.89 17.59
C TRP A 236 7.09 -7.13 17.73
N GLN A 237 6.49 -8.30 17.53
CA GLN A 237 7.15 -9.58 17.67
C GLN A 237 7.78 -9.97 16.34
N GLY A 238 9.12 -10.02 16.27
CA GLY A 238 9.83 -10.44 15.06
C GLY A 238 9.67 -11.94 14.77
N TRP A 239 9.68 -12.30 13.49
CA TRP A 239 9.72 -13.67 12.99
C TRP A 239 11.16 -14.08 12.64
N ALA A 240 11.60 -15.22 13.15
CA ALA A 240 12.86 -15.85 12.74
C ALA A 240 12.59 -17.18 12.03
N ALA A 241 13.29 -17.45 10.93
CA ALA A 241 13.22 -18.72 10.22
C ALA A 241 14.09 -19.81 10.89
N GLY A 242 13.87 -21.07 10.48
CA GLY A 242 14.69 -22.22 10.86
C GLY A 242 14.24 -22.96 12.14
N PRO A 243 14.95 -24.05 12.53
CA PRO A 243 14.49 -24.97 13.58
C PRO A 243 14.35 -24.35 14.98
N ALA A 244 15.14 -23.31 15.27
CA ALA A 244 15.08 -22.56 16.54
C ALA A 244 14.36 -21.20 16.39
N GLY A 245 13.73 -20.99 15.24
CA GLY A 245 13.00 -19.78 14.87
C GLY A 245 11.63 -19.67 15.55
N GLY A 246 10.75 -18.91 14.93
CA GLY A 246 9.42 -18.60 15.44
C GLY A 246 9.22 -17.11 15.72
N TRP A 247 8.03 -16.81 16.26
CA TRP A 247 7.65 -15.46 16.67
C TRP A 247 8.36 -15.02 17.97
N ASN A 248 8.42 -13.71 18.15
CA ASN A 248 9.02 -13.05 19.31
C ASN A 248 10.53 -13.36 19.45
N LYS A 249 11.21 -13.39 18.31
CA LYS A 249 12.66 -13.52 18.17
C LYS A 249 13.24 -12.29 17.48
N THR A 250 14.55 -12.14 17.50
CA THR A 250 15.23 -11.21 16.58
C THR A 250 14.87 -11.63 15.16
N PRO A 251 14.24 -10.75 14.37
CA PRO A 251 13.74 -11.13 13.08
C PRO A 251 14.89 -11.47 12.12
N THR A 252 14.68 -12.48 11.28
CA THR A 252 15.60 -12.83 10.20
C THR A 252 15.01 -12.42 8.86
N PRO A 253 15.84 -12.11 7.84
CA PRO A 253 15.35 -11.89 6.48
C PRO A 253 14.42 -13.02 6.02
N LEU A 254 13.33 -12.66 5.36
CA LEU A 254 12.44 -13.64 4.71
C LEU A 254 13.11 -14.26 3.47
N TRP A 255 13.89 -13.47 2.73
CA TRP A 255 14.77 -13.88 1.63
C TRP A 255 15.95 -12.87 1.54
N PRO A 256 17.03 -13.14 0.79
CA PRO A 256 18.27 -12.36 0.90
C PRO A 256 18.31 -11.05 0.08
N ASP A 257 17.39 -10.85 -0.87
CA ASP A 257 17.41 -9.68 -1.75
C ASP A 257 17.15 -8.38 -0.99
N GLN A 258 17.69 -7.29 -1.52
CA GLN A 258 17.42 -5.94 -1.04
C GLN A 258 16.09 -5.45 -1.62
N VAL A 259 15.24 -4.88 -0.76
CA VAL A 259 13.87 -4.52 -1.12
C VAL A 259 13.57 -3.08 -0.74
N GLY A 260 12.83 -2.39 -1.61
CA GLY A 260 12.23 -1.09 -1.39
C GLY A 260 10.71 -1.14 -1.55
N GLU A 261 10.08 -0.01 -1.26
CA GLU A 261 8.63 0.29 -1.28
C GLU A 261 7.74 -0.95 -1.30
N MET A 262 7.17 -1.30 -0.15
CA MET A 262 6.38 -2.52 0.00
C MET A 262 4.89 -2.19 0.12
N CYS A 263 4.05 -3.07 -0.41
CA CYS A 263 2.62 -3.10 -0.17
C CYS A 263 2.17 -4.54 0.10
N VAL A 264 1.86 -4.85 1.37
CA VAL A 264 1.30 -6.14 1.76
C VAL A 264 -0.19 -6.01 2.06
N ARG A 265 -0.99 -6.91 1.47
CA ARG A 265 -2.44 -7.02 1.69
C ARG A 265 -2.81 -8.48 1.97
N GLN A 266 -3.95 -8.69 2.63
CA GLN A 266 -4.60 -10.00 2.64
C GLN A 266 -5.66 -10.02 1.54
N ILE A 267 -5.56 -10.96 0.61
CA ILE A 267 -6.51 -11.14 -0.50
C ILE A 267 -6.89 -12.62 -0.53
N ASP A 268 -8.19 -12.91 -0.43
CA ASP A 268 -8.73 -14.28 -0.36
C ASP A 268 -8.02 -15.16 0.71
N GLY A 269 -7.73 -14.55 1.86
CA GLY A 269 -7.03 -15.19 2.98
C GLY A 269 -5.52 -15.41 2.79
N LYS A 270 -4.96 -15.02 1.63
CA LYS A 270 -3.52 -15.15 1.33
C LYS A 270 -2.79 -13.84 1.60
N ALA A 271 -1.52 -13.93 2.01
CA ALA A 271 -0.62 -12.80 2.07
C ALA A 271 -0.11 -12.47 0.66
N VAL A 272 -0.40 -11.27 0.17
CA VAL A 272 0.07 -10.77 -1.12
C VAL A 272 0.99 -9.60 -0.87
N LEU A 273 2.26 -9.74 -1.26
CA LEU A 273 3.28 -8.70 -1.11
C LEU A 273 3.74 -8.23 -2.49
N SER A 274 3.47 -6.97 -2.82
CA SER A 274 4.12 -6.28 -3.94
C SER A 274 5.27 -5.41 -3.41
N TYR A 275 6.38 -5.37 -4.13
CA TYR A 275 7.58 -4.67 -3.68
C TYR A 275 8.52 -4.31 -4.84
N PHE A 276 9.38 -3.32 -4.61
CA PHE A 276 10.53 -3.03 -5.48
C PHE A 276 11.72 -3.90 -5.07
N ASN A 277 12.26 -4.70 -5.99
CA ASN A 277 13.46 -5.49 -5.78
C ASN A 277 14.69 -4.66 -6.17
N ALA A 278 15.39 -4.09 -5.20
CA ALA A 278 16.57 -3.27 -5.44
C ALA A 278 17.78 -4.09 -5.94
N SER A 279 17.78 -5.41 -5.73
CA SER A 279 18.82 -6.29 -6.26
C SER A 279 18.71 -6.54 -7.76
N THR A 280 17.50 -6.41 -8.34
CA THR A 280 17.26 -6.64 -9.79
C THR A 280 16.77 -5.41 -10.54
N GLY A 281 16.24 -4.41 -9.82
CA GLY A 281 15.56 -3.24 -10.37
C GLY A 281 14.08 -3.48 -10.70
N ASN A 282 13.55 -4.69 -10.47
CA ASN A 282 12.19 -5.06 -10.88
C ASN A 282 11.12 -4.64 -9.87
N MET A 283 9.87 -4.57 -10.34
CA MET A 283 8.70 -4.67 -9.46
C MET A 283 8.22 -6.10 -9.43
N GLU A 284 8.01 -6.64 -8.23
CA GLU A 284 7.70 -8.05 -8.03
C GLU A 284 6.49 -8.22 -7.11
N VAL A 285 5.84 -9.38 -7.23
CA VAL A 285 4.77 -9.83 -6.34
C VAL A 285 5.04 -11.26 -5.89
N ARG A 286 4.76 -11.51 -4.61
CA ARG A 286 4.71 -12.83 -4.00
C ARG A 286 3.33 -13.08 -3.38
N VAL A 287 2.80 -14.28 -3.59
CA VAL A 287 1.54 -14.74 -2.98
C VAL A 287 1.84 -15.94 -2.10
N ALA A 288 1.49 -15.87 -0.82
CA ALA A 288 1.73 -16.94 0.15
C ALA A 288 0.46 -17.30 0.93
N ASN A 289 0.34 -18.57 1.31
CA ASN A 289 -0.75 -19.03 2.17
C ASN A 289 -0.67 -18.44 3.59
N ASP A 290 0.54 -18.10 4.05
CA ASP A 290 0.81 -17.48 5.34
C ASP A 290 1.95 -16.45 5.18
N PRO A 291 1.94 -15.31 5.89
CA PRO A 291 2.99 -14.29 5.76
C PRO A 291 4.40 -14.81 6.10
N THR A 292 4.54 -15.82 6.96
CA THR A 292 5.84 -16.45 7.27
C THR A 292 6.42 -17.23 6.10
N SER A 293 5.60 -17.61 5.11
CA SER A 293 6.02 -18.33 3.91
C SER A 293 6.32 -17.43 2.70
N LEU A 294 6.27 -16.11 2.85
CA LEU A 294 6.55 -15.16 1.75
C LEU A 294 7.94 -15.37 1.12
N GLY A 295 8.95 -15.80 1.89
CA GLY A 295 10.30 -16.05 1.40
C GLY A 295 10.39 -17.14 0.32
N GLU A 296 9.54 -18.16 0.43
CA GLU A 296 9.51 -19.33 -0.46
C GLU A 296 8.40 -19.25 -1.52
N ALA A 297 7.57 -18.20 -1.46
CA ALA A 297 6.46 -18.02 -2.39
C ALA A 297 6.96 -17.77 -3.83
N PRO A 298 6.21 -18.22 -4.86
CA PRO A 298 6.55 -17.94 -6.24
C PRO A 298 6.57 -16.43 -6.51
N VAL A 299 7.51 -16.00 -7.35
CA VAL A 299 7.72 -14.60 -7.70
C VAL A 299 7.13 -14.31 -9.08
N THR A 300 6.27 -13.29 -9.16
CA THR A 300 5.80 -12.72 -10.43
C THR A 300 6.46 -11.38 -10.66
N THR A 301 7.16 -11.21 -11.78
CA THR A 301 7.70 -9.91 -12.19
C THR A 301 6.58 -9.07 -12.81
N VAL A 302 6.13 -8.05 -12.08
CA VAL A 302 5.13 -7.08 -12.53
C VAL A 302 5.74 -6.13 -13.55
N VAL A 303 6.89 -5.56 -13.23
CA VAL A 303 7.65 -4.69 -14.12
C VAL A 303 9.08 -5.18 -14.18
N GLN A 304 9.56 -5.44 -15.39
CA GLN A 304 10.97 -5.72 -15.61
C GLN A 304 11.71 -4.38 -15.80
N HIS A 305 12.82 -4.21 -15.08
CA HIS A 305 13.68 -3.05 -15.30
C HIS A 305 14.21 -3.02 -16.74
N ASP A 306 14.22 -1.83 -17.35
CA ASP A 306 14.85 -1.59 -18.65
C ASP A 306 15.51 -0.20 -18.68
N GLU A 307 16.27 0.05 -19.73
CA GLU A 307 16.82 1.38 -20.00
C GLU A 307 15.73 2.38 -20.38
N TRP A 308 16.02 3.65 -20.16
CA TRP A 308 15.11 4.72 -20.58
C TRP A 308 14.98 4.78 -22.10
N PRO A 309 13.75 4.88 -22.64
CA PRO A 309 13.54 5.13 -24.06
C PRO A 309 13.88 6.58 -24.41
N GLU A 310 14.00 6.84 -25.71
CA GLU A 310 14.09 8.20 -26.26
C GLU A 310 12.88 8.44 -27.20
N PRO A 311 11.94 9.36 -26.85
CA PRO A 311 11.93 10.22 -25.66
C PRO A 311 11.53 9.47 -24.36
N ALA A 312 11.96 10.00 -23.20
CA ALA A 312 11.82 9.37 -21.88
C ALA A 312 10.37 9.09 -21.45
N GLU A 313 9.40 9.88 -21.93
CA GLU A 313 7.98 9.69 -21.61
C GLU A 313 7.35 8.48 -22.34
N SER A 314 8.03 7.96 -23.36
CA SER A 314 7.56 6.84 -24.18
C SER A 314 7.29 5.61 -23.33
N LEU A 315 6.28 4.87 -23.75
CA LEU A 315 5.86 3.64 -23.12
C LEU A 315 5.77 2.54 -24.19
N PRO A 316 6.31 1.33 -23.95
CA PRO A 316 6.26 0.24 -24.93
C PRO A 316 4.81 -0.25 -25.15
N SER A 317 4.58 -1.32 -25.90
CA SER A 317 3.24 -1.94 -26.00
C SER A 317 2.63 -2.23 -24.61
N PRO A 318 1.31 -2.17 -24.39
CA PRO A 318 0.69 -2.56 -23.11
C PRO A 318 1.03 -3.96 -22.61
N TYR A 319 1.40 -4.87 -23.51
CA TYR A 319 1.80 -6.25 -23.19
C TYR A 319 3.31 -6.41 -22.92
N ASP A 320 4.07 -5.33 -23.06
CA ASP A 320 5.47 -5.26 -22.68
C ASP A 320 5.55 -4.55 -21.32
N ASN A 321 5.90 -5.32 -20.28
CA ASN A 321 5.95 -4.85 -18.91
C ASN A 321 7.31 -4.25 -18.53
N ARG A 322 8.13 -3.85 -19.51
CA ARG A 322 9.38 -3.14 -19.26
C ARG A 322 9.16 -1.68 -18.89
N LEU A 323 9.93 -1.19 -17.93
CA LEU A 323 9.92 0.21 -17.52
C LEU A 323 11.28 0.60 -16.94
N ALA A 324 11.73 1.82 -17.25
CA ALA A 324 12.92 2.39 -16.66
C ALA A 324 12.66 2.95 -15.26
N GLN A 325 13.58 2.66 -14.33
CA GLN A 325 13.58 3.10 -12.93
C GLN A 325 12.20 2.99 -12.23
N PRO A 326 11.58 1.79 -12.19
CA PRO A 326 10.33 1.61 -11.47
C PRO A 326 10.57 1.61 -9.95
N TYR A 327 9.57 1.99 -9.18
CA TYR A 327 9.52 1.83 -7.71
C TYR A 327 8.07 1.96 -7.21
N GLY A 328 7.83 1.84 -5.91
CA GLY A 328 6.46 1.85 -5.37
C GLY A 328 5.84 0.45 -5.43
N GLY A 329 4.75 0.26 -6.19
CA GLY A 329 4.09 -1.04 -6.32
C GLY A 329 2.95 -1.24 -5.33
N TYR A 330 1.99 -0.32 -5.34
CA TYR A 330 0.88 -0.34 -4.38
C TYR A 330 -0.34 -1.04 -4.97
N ILE A 331 -0.84 -2.03 -4.22
CA ILE A 331 -2.01 -2.82 -4.60
C ILE A 331 -3.27 -1.98 -4.32
N SER A 332 -4.14 -1.80 -5.32
CA SER A 332 -5.40 -1.09 -5.13
C SER A 332 -6.43 -1.95 -4.40
N PRO A 333 -7.40 -1.33 -3.69
CA PRO A 333 -8.63 -2.00 -3.32
C PRO A 333 -9.30 -2.64 -4.55
N GLY A 334 -10.10 -3.68 -4.32
CA GLY A 334 -10.76 -4.45 -5.37
C GLY A 334 -9.86 -5.41 -6.17
N SER A 335 -8.55 -5.43 -5.90
CA SER A 335 -7.64 -6.45 -6.46
C SER A 335 -8.04 -7.86 -6.01
N THR A 336 -7.94 -8.83 -6.92
CA THR A 336 -8.19 -10.25 -6.67
C THR A 336 -6.95 -11.08 -7.00
N LEU A 337 -6.92 -12.36 -6.62
CA LEU A 337 -5.80 -13.24 -6.99
C LEU A 337 -5.73 -13.57 -8.49
N ASP A 338 -6.78 -13.27 -9.26
CA ASP A 338 -6.79 -13.42 -10.73
C ASP A 338 -6.48 -12.12 -11.46
N GLU A 339 -6.57 -10.98 -10.77
CA GLU A 339 -6.23 -9.66 -11.28
C GLU A 339 -5.84 -8.73 -10.11
N LEU A 340 -4.56 -8.68 -9.78
CA LEU A 340 -3.99 -7.64 -8.96
C LEU A 340 -3.84 -6.37 -9.78
N ARG A 341 -4.21 -5.23 -9.20
CA ARG A 341 -4.04 -3.90 -9.80
C ARG A 341 -2.98 -3.14 -9.03
N ILE A 342 -1.85 -2.91 -9.68
CA ILE A 342 -0.62 -2.45 -9.04
C ILE A 342 -0.20 -1.10 -9.62
N PHE A 343 0.09 -0.16 -8.73
CA PHE A 343 0.43 1.22 -9.06
C PHE A 343 1.94 1.43 -8.84
N VAL A 344 2.66 1.59 -9.94
CA VAL A 344 4.11 1.67 -10.00
C VAL A 344 4.53 3.10 -10.33
N SER A 345 5.39 3.67 -9.50
CA SER A 345 6.00 4.98 -9.75
C SER A 345 7.15 4.86 -10.73
N GLN A 346 7.38 5.93 -11.49
CA GLN A 346 8.46 6.05 -12.45
C GLN A 346 9.08 7.44 -12.35
N TRP A 347 10.40 7.53 -12.24
CA TRP A 347 11.11 8.80 -12.15
C TRP A 347 12.43 8.77 -12.93
N ASP A 348 12.56 9.64 -13.93
CA ASP A 348 13.85 9.86 -14.61
C ASP A 348 14.77 10.75 -13.78
N THR A 349 15.78 10.14 -13.16
CA THR A 349 16.75 10.85 -12.31
C THR A 349 17.89 11.50 -13.10
N ARG A 350 18.00 11.27 -14.42
CA ARG A 350 19.15 11.72 -15.24
C ARG A 350 19.19 13.25 -15.42
N ALA A 351 18.07 13.95 -15.16
CA ALA A 351 18.05 15.37 -14.85
C ALA A 351 17.11 15.65 -13.68
N ARG A 352 17.48 16.54 -12.75
CA ARG A 352 16.57 17.01 -11.67
C ARG A 352 15.31 17.72 -12.18
N VAL A 353 15.20 17.89 -13.50
CA VAL A 353 14.14 18.57 -14.25
C VAL A 353 13.53 17.69 -15.37
N SER A 354 13.87 16.40 -15.46
CA SER A 354 13.28 15.53 -16.49
C SER A 354 11.95 14.96 -16.03
N ALA A 355 10.97 15.05 -16.93
CA ALA A 355 9.83 14.15 -16.96
C ALA A 355 10.30 12.77 -17.48
N PRO A 356 9.59 11.68 -17.15
CA PRO A 356 8.40 11.64 -16.31
C PRO A 356 8.69 11.50 -14.81
N TYR A 357 7.76 12.02 -14.00
CA TYR A 357 7.61 11.72 -12.58
C TYR A 357 6.13 11.44 -12.31
N ARG A 358 5.79 10.15 -12.39
CA ARG A 358 4.40 9.68 -12.56
C ARG A 358 4.16 8.32 -11.91
N VAL A 359 2.89 7.97 -11.78
CA VAL A 359 2.40 6.66 -11.35
C VAL A 359 1.66 5.99 -12.51
N ILE A 360 1.88 4.69 -12.72
CA ILE A 360 1.35 3.89 -13.81
C ILE A 360 0.66 2.65 -13.24
N GLN A 361 -0.52 2.34 -13.75
CA GLN A 361 -1.31 1.19 -13.34
C GLN A 361 -1.02 -0.04 -14.22
N PHE A 362 -0.88 -1.19 -13.58
CA PHE A 362 -0.69 -2.50 -14.18
C PHE A 362 -1.75 -3.47 -13.64
N ALA A 363 -2.27 -4.36 -14.49
CA ALA A 363 -3.07 -5.52 -14.11
C ALA A 363 -2.18 -6.79 -14.20
N VAL A 364 -2.27 -7.67 -13.21
CA VAL A 364 -1.40 -8.84 -13.08
C VAL A 364 -2.21 -10.03 -12.60
N ASN A 365 -2.10 -11.18 -13.25
CA ASN A 365 -2.49 -12.45 -12.62
C ASN A 365 -1.23 -13.09 -12.01
N PRO A 366 -1.01 -12.98 -10.70
CA PRO A 366 0.21 -13.50 -10.09
C PRO A 366 0.26 -15.03 -10.13
N PHE A 367 1.47 -15.59 -10.09
CA PHE A 367 1.64 -16.98 -9.67
C PHE A 367 1.12 -17.14 -8.24
N LYS A 368 0.44 -18.27 -8.01
CA LYS A 368 -0.19 -18.62 -6.75
C LYS A 368 0.58 -19.79 -6.12
N PRO A 369 0.65 -19.89 -4.79
CA PRO A 369 1.21 -21.07 -4.15
C PRO A 369 0.36 -22.31 -4.49
N GLU A 370 0.99 -23.49 -4.53
CA GLU A 370 0.28 -24.77 -4.71
C GLU A 370 -0.75 -25.06 -3.62
#